data_AF-Q091B2-F1
#
_entry.id   AF-Q091B2-F1
#
_cell.length_a   1.000
_cell.length_b   1.000
_cell.length_c   1.000
_cell.angle_alpha   90.00
_cell.angle_beta   90.00
_cell.angle_gamma   90.00
#
_symmetry.space_group_name_H-M   'P 1'
#
loop_
_entity.id
_entity.type
_entity.pdbx_description
1 polymer ?
#
loop_
_entity_poly.entity_id
_entity_poly.type
_entity_poly.pdbx_seq_one_letter_code
_entity_poly.pdbx_strand_id
1 'polypeptide(L)'
;MSSDSVQVRFVVAPFLPEHQPALGVSTLVSVLQKEGIKASVQYLNVQFMRQIGWELYYYLSYATPPEILAGEMAFLPASPDLLLGEMVFAPALWGEAASNWEAYADLLTPLLEVKQHTEGATSGGARREQALHWGKAREQIRALREDSPRIVRQWAQELLRDKPRVIGFTSTFQQNVASLALAKELRRLVPREELTIIMGGAN
;
A
#
# COMPACT_ATOMS: atom_id res chain seq x y z
N MET A 1 5.70 -29.56 29.19
CA MET A 1 5.72 -29.18 27.76
C MET A 1 5.71 -27.67 27.71
N SER A 2 6.80 -27.03 27.32
CA SER A 2 6.84 -25.57 27.16
C SER A 2 5.81 -25.22 26.09
N SER A 3 4.73 -24.52 26.44
CA SER A 3 3.77 -24.04 25.45
C SER A 3 4.52 -23.00 24.61
N ASP A 4 4.89 -23.36 23.40
CA ASP A 4 5.37 -22.39 22.42
C ASP A 4 4.26 -21.35 22.27
N SER A 5 4.43 -20.18 22.91
CA SER A 5 3.37 -19.18 23.01
C SER A 5 3.03 -18.73 21.59
N VAL A 6 1.81 -19.03 21.13
CA VAL A 6 1.35 -18.62 19.80
C VAL A 6 1.53 -17.11 19.66
N GLN A 7 2.32 -16.70 18.67
CA GLN A 7 2.50 -15.30 18.32
C GLN A 7 1.67 -14.97 17.08
N VAL A 8 0.84 -13.93 17.22
CA VAL A 8 0.00 -13.37 16.17
C VAL A 8 0.64 -12.07 15.65
N ARG A 9 0.74 -11.93 14.32
CA ARG A 9 1.21 -10.70 13.68
C ARG A 9 0.10 -10.17 12.77
N PHE A 10 -0.39 -8.98 13.06
CA PHE A 10 -1.27 -8.28 12.12
C PHE A 10 -0.45 -7.47 11.12
N VAL A 11 -0.95 -7.33 9.90
CA VAL A 11 -0.29 -6.59 8.82
C VAL A 11 -1.25 -5.55 8.29
N VAL A 12 -0.79 -4.30 8.28
CA VAL A 12 -1.41 -3.20 7.53
C VAL A 12 -0.61 -3.01 6.25
N ALA A 13 -1.07 -3.59 5.16
CA ALA A 13 -0.44 -3.45 3.84
C ALA A 13 -0.60 -2.02 3.31
N PRO A 14 0.26 -1.54 2.39
CA PRO A 14 -0.10 -0.36 1.60
C PRO A 14 -1.37 -0.66 0.79
N PHE A 15 -2.28 0.28 0.55
CA PHE A 15 -2.07 1.73 0.52
C PHE A 15 -2.93 2.54 1.51
N LEU A 16 -3.26 1.98 2.70
CA LEU A 16 -4.02 2.73 3.70
C LEU A 16 -3.34 4.09 4.00
N PRO A 17 -4.06 5.21 3.81
CA PRO A 17 -3.54 6.55 4.03
C PRO A 17 -3.10 6.78 5.46
N GLU A 18 -2.05 7.59 5.65
CA GLU A 18 -1.44 7.86 6.95
C GLU A 18 -2.35 8.59 7.94
N HIS A 19 -3.32 9.35 7.43
CA HIS A 19 -4.33 10.03 8.25
C HIS A 19 -5.52 9.13 8.61
N GLN A 20 -5.58 7.89 8.09
CA GLN A 20 -6.60 6.90 8.40
C GLN A 20 -6.03 5.82 9.35
N PRO A 21 -6.33 5.87 10.66
CA PRO A 21 -5.79 4.88 11.59
C PRO A 21 -6.46 3.51 11.41
N ALA A 22 -5.66 2.45 11.34
CA ALA A 22 -6.13 1.07 11.35
C ALA A 22 -6.56 0.64 12.77
N LEU A 23 -7.64 1.23 13.32
CA LEU A 23 -8.07 1.00 14.71
C LEU A 23 -8.40 -0.47 15.01
N GLY A 24 -8.98 -1.19 14.04
CA GLY A 24 -9.40 -2.58 14.21
C GLY A 24 -8.26 -3.52 14.63
N VAL A 25 -7.08 -3.40 14.01
CA VAL A 25 -5.94 -4.26 14.36
C VAL A 25 -5.39 -3.97 15.74
N SER A 26 -5.37 -2.70 16.16
CA SER A 26 -4.95 -2.31 17.51
C SER A 26 -5.90 -2.82 18.59
N THR A 27 -7.21 -2.82 18.31
CA THR A 27 -8.23 -3.45 19.19
C THR A 27 -8.00 -4.96 19.30
N LEU A 28 -7.79 -5.66 18.19
CA LEU A 28 -7.53 -7.11 18.20
C LEU A 28 -6.26 -7.46 18.98
N VAL A 29 -5.18 -6.69 18.81
CA VAL A 29 -3.95 -6.86 19.60
C VAL A 29 -4.24 -6.72 21.09
N SER A 30 -5.00 -5.70 21.48
CA SER A 30 -5.33 -5.46 22.89
C SER A 30 -6.15 -6.59 23.51
N VAL A 31 -7.09 -7.17 22.75
CA VAL A 31 -7.90 -8.32 23.18
C VAL A 31 -7.02 -9.57 23.35
N LEU A 32 -6.19 -9.90 22.36
CA LEU A 32 -5.31 -11.06 22.42
C LEU A 32 -4.31 -10.99 23.58
N GLN A 33 -3.74 -9.81 23.82
CA GLN A 33 -2.79 -9.60 24.91
C GLN A 33 -3.44 -9.76 26.29
N LYS A 34 -4.72 -9.36 26.46
CA LYS A 34 -5.47 -9.60 27.71
C LYS A 34 -5.68 -11.10 27.98
N GLU A 35 -5.80 -11.90 26.94
CA GLU A 35 -5.90 -13.37 27.03
C GLU A 35 -4.53 -14.08 27.08
N GLY A 36 -3.43 -13.33 27.26
CA GLY A 36 -2.07 -13.87 27.36
C GLY A 36 -1.48 -14.33 26.02
N ILE A 37 -2.09 -13.99 24.88
CA ILE A 37 -1.58 -14.31 23.54
C ILE A 37 -0.69 -13.17 23.06
N LYS A 38 0.55 -13.47 22.66
CA LYS A 38 1.47 -12.48 22.11
C LYS A 38 0.95 -11.98 20.77
N ALA A 39 0.70 -10.68 20.65
CA ALA A 39 0.23 -10.06 19.41
C ALA A 39 0.93 -8.73 19.14
N SER A 40 1.18 -8.43 17.86
CA SER A 40 1.72 -7.14 17.41
C SER A 40 1.23 -6.76 16.01
N VAL A 41 1.42 -5.51 15.61
CA VAL A 41 1.07 -4.99 14.27
C VAL A 41 2.34 -4.62 13.51
N GLN A 42 2.39 -4.99 12.23
CA GLN A 42 3.35 -4.50 11.25
C GLN A 42 2.68 -3.48 10.33
N TYR A 43 3.10 -2.22 10.42
CA TYR A 43 2.60 -1.13 9.57
C TYR A 43 3.43 -1.00 8.29
N LEU A 44 3.23 -1.94 7.36
CA LEU A 44 3.93 -1.91 6.07
C LEU A 44 3.54 -0.69 5.24
N ASN A 45 2.31 -0.19 5.38
CA ASN A 45 1.87 1.06 4.78
C ASN A 45 2.78 2.25 5.15
N VAL A 46 3.10 2.41 6.44
CA VAL A 46 3.98 3.49 6.93
C VAL A 46 5.44 3.26 6.51
N GLN A 47 5.92 2.01 6.59
CA GLN A 47 7.27 1.68 6.13
C GLN A 47 7.44 1.97 4.64
N PHE A 48 6.46 1.58 3.82
CA PHE A 48 6.48 1.79 2.39
C PHE A 48 6.41 3.27 2.02
N MET A 49 5.54 4.04 2.69
CA MET A 49 5.48 5.49 2.54
C MET A 49 6.84 6.14 2.83
N ARG A 50 7.54 5.73 3.91
CA ARG A 50 8.89 6.24 4.23
C ARG A 50 9.92 5.86 3.17
N GLN A 51 9.76 4.71 2.53
CA GLN A 51 10.67 4.22 1.49
C GLN A 51 10.50 4.98 0.17
N ILE A 52 9.27 5.23 -0.26
CA ILE A 52 8.99 5.81 -1.60
C ILE A 52 8.76 7.31 -1.57
N GLY A 53 8.64 7.90 -0.38
CA GLY A 53 8.29 9.30 -0.17
C GLY A 53 6.78 9.51 -0.10
N TRP A 54 6.38 10.51 0.69
CA TRP A 54 4.97 10.80 0.95
C TRP A 54 4.21 11.22 -0.31
N GLU A 55 4.81 12.03 -1.19
CA GLU A 55 4.15 12.51 -2.42
C GLU A 55 3.75 11.38 -3.35
N LEU A 56 4.67 10.43 -3.61
CA LEU A 56 4.39 9.28 -4.47
C LEU A 56 3.41 8.32 -3.79
N TYR A 57 3.54 8.11 -2.48
CA TYR A 57 2.60 7.28 -1.73
C TYR A 57 1.18 7.84 -1.79
N TYR A 58 1.02 9.14 -1.54
CA TYR A 58 -0.26 9.83 -1.63
C TYR A 58 -0.84 9.75 -3.04
N TYR A 59 -0.01 9.96 -4.07
CA TYR A 59 -0.42 9.82 -5.46
C TYR A 59 -0.91 8.41 -5.80
N LEU A 60 -0.24 7.38 -5.29
CA LEU A 60 -0.66 5.98 -5.46
C LEU A 60 -1.97 5.67 -4.74
N SER A 61 -2.19 6.22 -3.54
CA SER A 61 -3.41 6.02 -2.76
C SER A 61 -4.64 6.75 -3.34
N TYR A 62 -4.47 7.96 -3.88
CA TYR A 62 -5.59 8.84 -4.24
C TYR A 62 -5.65 9.28 -5.71
N ALA A 63 -4.66 8.88 -6.51
CA ALA A 63 -4.55 9.25 -7.93
C ALA A 63 -4.60 10.77 -8.21
N THR A 64 -4.31 11.59 -7.20
CA THR A 64 -4.29 13.06 -7.28
C THR A 64 -3.17 13.54 -6.36
N PRO A 65 -2.20 14.35 -6.81
CA PRO A 65 -1.27 14.96 -5.89
C PRO A 65 -2.01 15.95 -4.98
N PRO A 66 -1.57 16.15 -3.74
CA PRO A 66 -2.01 17.29 -2.94
C PRO A 66 -1.54 18.58 -3.64
N GLU A 67 -2.41 19.58 -3.69
CA GLU A 67 -2.06 20.90 -4.23
C GLU A 67 -1.63 21.83 -3.11
N ILE A 68 -0.69 22.73 -3.37
CA ILE A 68 -0.40 23.85 -2.47
C ILE A 68 -1.18 25.07 -2.96
N LEU A 69 -2.22 25.46 -2.21
CA LEU A 69 -3.01 26.66 -2.44
C LEU A 69 -2.69 27.68 -1.34
N ALA A 70 -2.14 28.84 -1.72
CA ALA A 70 -1.81 29.94 -0.80
C ALA A 70 -0.91 29.54 0.40
N GLY A 71 -0.04 28.53 0.22
CA GLY A 71 0.84 28.03 1.28
C GLY A 71 0.20 26.93 2.15
N GLU A 72 -1.04 26.54 1.87
CA GLU A 72 -1.76 25.46 2.55
C GLU A 72 -1.98 24.27 1.62
N MET A 73 -2.00 23.08 2.19
CA MET A 73 -2.22 21.85 1.46
C MET A 73 -3.71 21.63 1.21
N ALA A 74 -4.12 21.64 -0.05
CA ALA A 74 -5.48 21.42 -0.50
C ALA A 74 -5.63 20.01 -1.07
N PHE A 75 -6.61 19.29 -0.53
CA PHE A 75 -6.98 17.95 -1.00
C PHE A 75 -8.15 18.07 -1.98
N LEU A 76 -7.90 17.75 -3.25
CA LEU A 76 -8.94 17.71 -4.27
C LEU A 76 -9.92 16.55 -3.99
N PRO A 77 -11.22 16.70 -4.33
CA PRO A 77 -12.20 15.63 -4.20
C PRO A 77 -11.69 14.37 -4.91
N ALA A 78 -11.84 13.22 -4.24
CA ALA A 78 -11.29 11.94 -4.68
C ALA A 78 -11.49 11.74 -6.18
N SER A 79 -10.38 11.67 -6.91
CA SER A 79 -10.36 11.15 -8.27
C SER A 79 -10.92 9.73 -8.27
N PRO A 80 -11.47 9.23 -9.39
CA PRO A 80 -11.86 7.82 -9.49
C PRO A 80 -10.72 6.93 -9.00
N ASP A 81 -11.05 5.86 -8.27
CA ASP A 81 -10.06 4.89 -7.80
C ASP A 81 -9.30 4.30 -9.01
N LEU A 82 -8.16 4.90 -9.35
CA LEU A 82 -7.33 4.46 -10.48
C LEU A 82 -6.49 3.24 -10.14
N LEU A 83 -6.66 2.65 -8.95
CA LEU A 83 -6.02 1.40 -8.53
C LEU A 83 -4.50 1.36 -8.79
N LEU A 84 -3.83 2.54 -8.76
CA LEU A 84 -2.41 2.66 -9.07
C LEU A 84 -1.60 1.83 -8.07
N GLY A 85 -2.02 1.81 -6.80
CA GLY A 85 -1.44 0.96 -5.79
C GLY A 85 -1.53 -0.54 -6.11
N GLU A 86 -2.69 -1.00 -6.59
CA GLU A 86 -2.86 -2.42 -6.98
C GLU A 86 -1.96 -2.78 -8.17
N MET A 87 -1.83 -1.85 -9.13
CA MET A 87 -0.97 -2.02 -10.30
C MET A 87 0.52 -2.13 -9.95
N VAL A 88 0.98 -1.47 -8.88
CA VAL A 88 2.36 -1.58 -8.39
C VAL A 88 2.69 -3.03 -8.01
N PHE A 89 1.81 -3.72 -7.29
CA PHE A 89 2.11 -5.06 -6.78
C PHE A 89 1.68 -6.21 -7.70
N ALA A 90 1.10 -5.89 -8.86
CA ALA A 90 0.62 -6.89 -9.81
C ALA A 90 1.69 -7.92 -10.21
N PRO A 91 2.96 -7.55 -10.50
CA PRO A 91 4.02 -8.53 -10.79
C PRO A 91 4.34 -9.45 -9.63
N ALA A 92 4.32 -8.94 -8.39
CA ALA A 92 4.60 -9.75 -7.21
C ALA A 92 3.55 -10.84 -7.00
N LEU A 93 2.28 -10.56 -7.35
CA LEU A 93 1.20 -11.54 -7.25
C LEU A 93 1.14 -12.48 -8.46
N TRP A 94 1.11 -11.94 -9.67
CA TRP A 94 0.79 -12.69 -10.89
C TRP A 94 2.00 -13.04 -11.76
N GLY A 95 3.18 -12.49 -11.49
CA GLY A 95 4.38 -12.73 -12.31
C GLY A 95 4.16 -12.27 -13.75
N GLU A 96 4.45 -13.16 -14.71
CA GLU A 96 4.27 -12.90 -16.15
C GLU A 96 2.80 -12.65 -16.55
N ALA A 97 1.84 -13.13 -15.75
CA ALA A 97 0.41 -12.90 -15.99
C ALA A 97 -0.08 -11.53 -15.49
N ALA A 98 0.81 -10.69 -14.93
CA ALA A 98 0.44 -9.37 -14.46
C ALA A 98 0.01 -8.46 -15.64
N SER A 99 -0.98 -7.61 -15.39
CA SER A 99 -1.49 -6.64 -16.37
C SER A 99 -0.37 -5.74 -16.93
N ASN A 100 -0.46 -5.40 -18.22
CA ASN A 100 0.54 -4.57 -18.88
C ASN A 100 0.48 -3.12 -18.35
N TRP A 101 1.59 -2.67 -17.75
CA TRP A 101 1.71 -1.32 -17.20
C TRP A 101 1.60 -0.23 -18.27
N GLU A 102 2.29 -0.38 -19.40
CA GLU A 102 2.32 0.67 -20.43
C GLU A 102 0.92 0.87 -21.02
N ALA A 103 0.21 -0.22 -21.32
CA ALA A 103 -1.17 -0.15 -21.78
C ALA A 103 -2.10 0.53 -20.76
N TYR A 104 -1.90 0.26 -19.46
CA TYR A 104 -2.67 0.90 -18.40
C TYR A 104 -2.34 2.40 -18.26
N ALA A 105 -1.06 2.74 -18.25
CA ALA A 105 -0.58 4.12 -18.14
C ALA A 105 -1.02 4.97 -19.35
N ASP A 106 -1.01 4.42 -20.55
CA ASP A 106 -1.46 5.11 -21.76
C ASP A 106 -2.96 5.42 -21.71
N LEU A 107 -3.79 4.55 -21.14
CA LEU A 107 -5.22 4.81 -20.93
C LEU A 107 -5.47 5.96 -19.93
N LEU A 108 -4.62 6.08 -18.92
CA LEU A 108 -4.74 7.13 -17.90
C LEU A 108 -4.11 8.46 -18.31
N THR A 109 -3.19 8.45 -19.26
CA THR A 109 -2.43 9.63 -19.68
C THR A 109 -3.34 10.79 -20.10
N PRO A 110 -4.37 10.62 -20.95
CA PRO A 110 -5.29 11.71 -21.30
C PRO A 110 -6.05 12.27 -20.10
N LEU A 111 -6.35 11.46 -19.08
CA LEU A 111 -7.06 11.92 -17.88
C LEU A 111 -6.14 12.70 -16.95
N LEU A 112 -4.91 12.24 -16.79
CA LEU A 112 -3.95 12.77 -15.81
C LEU A 112 -3.18 13.98 -16.36
N GLU A 113 -2.87 14.03 -17.66
CA GLU A 113 -2.24 15.19 -18.30
C GLU A 113 -3.23 16.34 -18.54
N VAL A 114 -4.49 16.05 -18.90
CA VAL A 114 -5.50 17.11 -19.09
C VAL A 114 -5.82 17.80 -17.77
N LYS A 115 -5.96 17.04 -16.67
CA LYS A 115 -6.09 17.64 -15.33
C LYS A 115 -4.90 18.54 -15.00
N GLN A 116 -3.68 18.13 -15.37
CA GLN A 116 -2.46 18.94 -15.16
C GLN A 116 -2.45 20.26 -15.94
N HIS A 117 -2.92 20.27 -17.19
CA HIS A 117 -2.92 21.49 -18.01
C HIS A 117 -4.05 22.46 -17.65
N THR A 118 -5.20 21.98 -17.18
CA THR A 118 -6.38 22.82 -16.94
C THR A 118 -6.31 23.56 -15.59
N GLU A 119 -5.49 23.08 -14.66
CA GLU A 119 -5.41 23.62 -13.29
C GLU A 119 -4.42 24.79 -13.10
N GLY A 120 -3.72 25.23 -14.16
CA GLY A 120 -2.70 26.29 -14.11
C GLY A 120 -3.18 27.74 -14.32
N ALA A 121 -4.47 27.99 -14.55
CA ALA A 121 -4.97 29.33 -14.86
C ALA A 121 -6.13 29.76 -13.94
N THR A 122 -5.82 30.16 -12.70
CA THR A 122 -6.73 31.02 -11.93
C THR A 122 -6.35 32.47 -12.13
N SER A 123 -7.33 33.28 -12.51
CA SER A 123 -7.29 34.75 -12.55
C SER A 123 -7.04 35.32 -11.15
N GLY A 124 -5.78 35.36 -10.73
CA GLY A 124 -5.40 35.89 -9.41
C GLY A 124 -4.09 35.33 -8.84
N GLY A 125 -2.97 35.49 -9.56
CA GLY A 125 -1.60 35.63 -9.00
C GLY A 125 -0.95 34.49 -8.19
N ALA A 126 -1.67 33.52 -7.63
CA ALA A 126 -1.09 32.42 -6.88
C ALA A 126 -0.66 31.30 -7.83
N ARG A 127 0.65 31.02 -7.89
CA ARG A 127 1.22 29.89 -8.65
C ARG A 127 0.80 28.60 -7.95
N ARG A 128 -0.03 27.79 -8.61
CA ARG A 128 -0.31 26.41 -8.21
C ARG A 128 0.88 25.55 -8.59
N GLU A 129 1.58 24.99 -7.60
CA GLU A 129 2.68 24.06 -7.82
C GLU A 129 2.23 22.66 -7.39
N GLN A 130 2.11 21.75 -8.35
CA GLN A 130 1.84 20.34 -8.03
C GLN A 130 3.13 19.68 -7.55
N ALA A 131 3.02 18.93 -6.45
CA ALA A 131 4.16 18.21 -5.88
C ALA A 131 4.73 17.12 -6.83
N LEU A 132 3.89 16.51 -7.68
CA LEU A 132 4.30 15.44 -8.60
C LEU A 132 3.49 15.40 -9.89
N HIS A 133 4.15 15.58 -11.04
CA HIS A 133 3.53 15.49 -12.38
C HIS A 133 3.46 14.05 -12.91
N TRP A 134 2.54 13.79 -13.85
CA TRP A 134 2.19 12.43 -14.32
C TRP A 134 3.36 11.76 -15.01
N GLY A 135 4.10 12.47 -15.88
CA GLY A 135 5.29 11.90 -16.53
C GLY A 135 6.31 11.37 -15.52
N LYS A 136 6.58 12.12 -14.44
CA LYS A 136 7.49 11.68 -13.37
C LYS A 136 6.87 10.55 -12.54
N ALA A 137 5.59 10.65 -12.17
CA ALA A 137 4.87 9.62 -11.44
C ALA A 137 4.87 8.29 -12.21
N ARG A 138 4.55 8.31 -13.51
CA ARG A 138 4.52 7.14 -14.40
C ARG A 138 5.83 6.37 -14.37
N GLU A 139 6.96 7.07 -14.48
CA GLU A 139 8.29 6.47 -14.44
C GLU A 139 8.62 5.88 -13.06
N GLN A 140 8.28 6.60 -11.98
CA GLN A 140 8.48 6.11 -10.62
C GLN A 140 7.61 4.89 -10.30
N ILE A 141 6.35 4.89 -10.75
CA ILE A 141 5.42 3.77 -10.58
C ILE A 141 5.91 2.56 -11.37
N ARG A 142 6.41 2.75 -12.61
CA ARG A 142 7.01 1.66 -13.40
C ARG A 142 8.17 1.00 -12.65
N ALA A 143 9.12 1.80 -12.19
CA ALA A 143 10.28 1.29 -11.45
C ALA A 143 9.87 0.57 -10.16
N LEU A 144 8.90 1.13 -9.43
CA LEU A 144 8.38 0.53 -8.20
C LEU A 144 7.65 -0.79 -8.47
N ARG A 145 6.92 -0.86 -9.59
CA ARG A 145 6.21 -2.05 -10.04
C ARG A 145 7.18 -3.19 -10.38
N GLU A 146 8.25 -2.88 -11.11
CA GLU A 146 9.33 -3.83 -11.44
C GLU A 146 10.01 -4.37 -10.18
N ASP A 147 10.20 -3.52 -9.17
CA ASP A 147 10.86 -3.85 -7.92
C ASP A 147 9.93 -4.52 -6.88
N SER A 148 8.62 -4.52 -7.12
CA SER A 148 7.61 -5.04 -6.20
C SER A 148 7.85 -6.49 -5.73
N PRO A 149 8.35 -7.45 -6.56
CA PRO A 149 8.64 -8.81 -6.07
C PRO A 149 9.76 -8.84 -5.02
N ARG A 150 10.78 -7.97 -5.17
CA ARG A 150 11.88 -7.86 -4.21
C ARG A 150 11.36 -7.25 -2.90
N ILE A 151 10.55 -6.20 -2.98
CA ILE A 151 9.93 -5.54 -1.83
C ILE A 151 9.08 -6.54 -1.02
N VAL A 152 8.21 -7.29 -1.70
CA VAL A 152 7.34 -8.29 -1.06
C VAL A 152 8.16 -9.39 -0.36
N ARG A 153 9.24 -9.86 -0.99
CA ARG A 153 10.16 -10.83 -0.37
C ARG A 153 10.79 -10.29 0.91
N GLN A 154 11.20 -9.03 0.92
CA GLN A 154 11.78 -8.39 2.11
C GLN A 154 10.76 -8.28 3.23
N TRP A 155 9.52 -7.89 2.93
CA TRP A 155 8.43 -7.87 3.91
C TRP A 155 8.11 -9.25 4.47
N ALA A 156 8.09 -10.28 3.62
CA ALA A 156 7.86 -11.66 4.06
C ALA A 156 8.94 -12.11 5.04
N GLN A 157 10.22 -11.86 4.72
CA GLN A 157 11.36 -12.17 5.60
C GLN A 157 11.27 -11.39 6.91
N GLU A 158 10.88 -10.13 6.87
CA GLU A 158 10.67 -9.29 8.05
C GLU A 158 9.58 -9.83 8.97
N LEU A 159 8.42 -10.19 8.41
CA LEU A 159 7.30 -10.72 9.19
C LEU A 159 7.64 -12.06 9.86
N LEU A 160 8.53 -12.84 9.25
CA LEU A 160 8.92 -14.16 9.74
C LEU A 160 10.06 -14.12 10.78
N ARG A 161 10.68 -12.97 11.07
CA ARG A 161 11.83 -12.88 12.00
C ARG A 161 11.55 -13.47 13.37
N ASP A 162 10.36 -13.22 13.91
CA ASP A 162 9.96 -13.72 15.24
C ASP A 162 9.21 -15.07 15.18
N LYS A 163 9.16 -15.71 14.01
CA LYS A 163 8.47 -16.98 13.76
C LYS A 163 7.00 -16.98 14.23
N PRO A 164 6.17 -16.01 13.80
CA PRO A 164 4.75 -16.01 14.15
C PRO A 164 4.05 -17.26 13.59
N ARG A 165 3.10 -17.78 14.36
CA ARG A 165 2.25 -18.91 13.92
C ARG A 165 0.97 -18.45 13.24
N VAL A 166 0.61 -17.18 13.40
CA VAL A 166 -0.56 -16.57 12.75
C VAL A 166 -0.17 -15.22 12.17
N ILE A 167 -0.47 -15.00 10.89
CA ILE A 167 -0.40 -13.68 10.25
C ILE A 167 -1.81 -13.27 9.80
N GLY A 168 -2.31 -12.16 10.32
CA GLY A 168 -3.61 -11.59 9.98
C GLY A 168 -3.47 -10.34 9.12
N PHE A 169 -4.08 -10.32 7.94
CA PHE A 169 -4.14 -9.14 7.09
C PHE A 169 -5.42 -8.36 7.36
N THR A 170 -5.28 -7.04 7.51
CA THR A 170 -6.40 -6.11 7.33
C THR A 170 -6.29 -5.52 5.93
N SER A 171 -7.31 -5.76 5.11
CA SER A 171 -7.42 -5.23 3.75
C SER A 171 -8.66 -4.35 3.64
N THR A 172 -8.43 -3.11 3.24
CA THR A 172 -9.41 -2.08 2.90
C THR A 172 -8.86 -1.35 1.70
N PHE A 173 -9.64 -1.23 0.62
CA PHE A 173 -9.37 -0.49 -0.64
C PHE A 173 -7.90 -0.30 -1.07
N GLN A 174 -7.53 -0.82 -2.24
CA GLN A 174 -6.16 -0.79 -2.79
C GLN A 174 -5.09 -1.58 -1.99
N GLN A 175 -5.49 -2.35 -0.97
CA GLN A 175 -4.60 -3.21 -0.19
C GLN A 175 -4.54 -4.67 -0.70
N ASN A 176 -5.35 -5.04 -1.70
CA ASN A 176 -5.62 -6.44 -2.01
C ASN A 176 -4.43 -7.14 -2.65
N VAL A 177 -3.87 -6.57 -3.71
CA VAL A 177 -2.77 -7.19 -4.47
C VAL A 177 -1.51 -7.22 -3.61
N ALA A 178 -1.22 -6.17 -2.85
CA ALA A 178 -0.10 -6.17 -1.90
C ALA A 178 -0.25 -7.26 -0.83
N SER A 179 -1.45 -7.40 -0.24
CA SER A 179 -1.73 -8.41 0.78
C SER A 179 -1.66 -9.84 0.21
N LEU A 180 -2.24 -10.08 -0.96
CA LEU A 180 -2.22 -11.39 -1.62
C LEU A 180 -0.82 -11.77 -2.11
N ALA A 181 -0.06 -10.83 -2.66
CA ALA A 181 1.33 -11.05 -3.05
C ALA A 181 2.17 -11.47 -1.85
N LEU A 182 2.00 -10.76 -0.72
CA LEU A 182 2.70 -11.08 0.51
C LEU A 182 2.25 -12.42 1.10
N ALA A 183 0.95 -12.73 1.11
CA ALA A 183 0.45 -14.03 1.55
C ALA A 183 1.00 -15.18 0.69
N LYS A 184 1.09 -14.99 -0.63
CA LYS A 184 1.69 -15.96 -1.57
C LYS A 184 3.18 -16.16 -1.28
N GLU A 185 3.94 -15.09 -1.06
CA GLU A 185 5.37 -15.20 -0.75
C GLU A 185 5.61 -15.84 0.62
N LEU A 186 4.80 -15.53 1.64
CA LEU A 186 4.84 -16.21 2.93
C LEU A 186 4.61 -17.72 2.79
N ARG A 187 3.68 -18.14 1.93
CA ARG A 187 3.43 -19.57 1.64
C ARG A 187 4.55 -20.26 0.89
N ARG A 188 5.32 -19.51 0.11
CA ARG A 188 6.52 -20.02 -0.54
C ARG A 188 7.65 -20.28 0.46
N LEU A 189 7.73 -19.46 1.51
CA LEU A 189 8.79 -19.52 2.52
C LEU A 189 8.48 -20.45 3.68
N VAL A 190 7.20 -20.61 4.04
CA VAL A 190 6.79 -21.39 5.22
C VAL A 190 5.60 -22.30 4.86
N PRO A 191 5.69 -23.61 5.19
CA PRO A 191 4.59 -24.54 5.00
C PRO A 191 3.29 -24.10 5.69
N ARG A 192 2.14 -24.56 5.19
CA ARG A 192 0.80 -24.18 5.68
C ARG A 192 0.53 -24.63 7.13
N GLU A 193 1.26 -25.64 7.57
CA GLU A 193 1.16 -26.37 8.82
C GLU A 193 1.83 -25.59 9.96
N GLU A 194 2.82 -24.77 9.62
CA GLU A 194 3.61 -23.96 10.55
C GLU A 194 3.06 -22.54 10.71
N LEU A 195 2.43 -22.00 9.66
CA LEU A 195 1.91 -20.64 9.63
C LEU A 195 0.44 -20.64 9.21
N THR A 196 -0.46 -20.07 10.01
CA THR A 196 -1.83 -19.75 9.62
C THR A 196 -1.90 -18.34 9.05
N ILE A 197 -2.62 -18.14 7.93
CA ILE A 197 -2.86 -16.82 7.35
C ILE A 197 -4.36 -16.54 7.40
N ILE A 198 -4.74 -15.37 7.92
CA ILE A 198 -6.12 -14.90 8.01
C ILE A 198 -6.23 -13.62 7.19
N MET A 199 -7.28 -13.50 6.38
CA MET A 199 -7.60 -12.30 5.61
C MET A 199 -8.93 -11.74 6.11
N GLY A 200 -9.01 -10.42 6.30
CA GLY A 200 -10.25 -9.73 6.65
C GLY A 200 -10.17 -8.24 6.36
N GLY A 201 -11.25 -7.51 6.65
CA GLY A 201 -11.37 -6.06 6.42
C GLY A 201 -12.55 -5.71 5.51
N ALA A 202 -12.76 -4.41 5.30
CA ALA A 202 -13.83 -3.89 4.47
C ALA A 202 -13.31 -3.69 3.03
N ASN A 203 -13.54 -4.70 2.19
CA ASN A 203 -13.32 -4.62 0.74
C ASN A 203 -14.55 -4.10 0.01
#